data_AF-A0AAP0VGX2-F1
#
_entry.id   AF-A0AAP0VGX2-F1
#
_cell.length_a   1.000
_cell.length_b   1.000
_cell.length_c   1.000
_cell.angle_alpha   90.00
_cell.angle_beta   90.00
_cell.angle_gamma   90.00
#
_symmetry.space_group_name_H-M   'P 1'
#
loop_
_entity.id
_entity.type
_entity.pdbx_description
1 polymer ?
#
loop_
_entity_poly.entity_id
_entity_poly.type
_entity_poly.pdbx_seq_one_letter_code
_entity_poly.pdbx_strand_id
1 'polypeptide(L)'
;MPVQKHIVKGQTAEIRCTLKRQGRFEDARYTIRYFQPDGKGRLKMDNGTIFKPNDRYPLTTEEFRLYYTSASTDQQTIDVYVEDNFGQTAKLSFEFNSQKDEEKEKPNGDKK
;
A
#
# COMPACT_ATOMS: atom_id res chain seq x y z
N MET A 1 9.39 0.54 -0.15
CA MET A 1 10.50 -0.42 0.13
C MET A 1 10.14 -1.76 -0.48
N PRO A 2 11.10 -2.67 -0.74
CA PRO A 2 10.79 -4.03 -1.17
C PRO A 2 9.88 -4.71 -0.15
N VAL A 3 8.88 -5.43 -0.65
CA VAL A 3 7.91 -6.20 0.13
C VAL A 3 8.12 -7.66 -0.21
N GLN A 4 7.89 -8.55 0.76
CA GLN A 4 7.93 -9.99 0.53
C GLN A 4 6.94 -10.39 -0.59
N LYS A 5 7.37 -11.23 -1.52
CA LYS A 5 6.50 -11.72 -2.62
C LYS A 5 5.63 -12.91 -2.22
N HIS A 6 6.01 -13.63 -1.16
CA HIS A 6 5.29 -14.80 -0.68
C HIS A 6 4.74 -14.54 0.73
N ILE A 7 3.49 -14.94 0.97
CA ILE A 7 2.81 -14.81 2.26
C ILE A 7 1.93 -16.04 2.52
N VAL A 8 2.09 -16.68 3.68
CA VAL A 8 1.22 -17.78 4.08
C VAL A 8 -0.02 -17.28 4.82
N LYS A 9 -1.08 -18.09 4.83
CA LYS A 9 -2.30 -17.79 5.58
C LYS A 9 -1.97 -17.53 7.07
N GLY A 10 -2.41 -16.38 7.59
CA GLY A 10 -2.14 -15.93 8.95
C GLY A 10 -0.84 -15.15 9.13
N GLN A 11 0.06 -15.15 8.14
CA GLN A 11 1.26 -14.34 8.16
C GLN A 11 0.93 -12.87 7.90
N THR A 12 1.72 -11.98 8.50
CA THR A 12 1.62 -10.54 8.29
C THR A 12 2.84 -10.02 7.54
N ALA A 13 2.61 -9.35 6.41
CA ALA A 13 3.61 -8.59 5.69
C ALA A 13 3.64 -7.14 6.19
N GLU A 14 4.83 -6.62 6.47
CA GLU A 14 5.05 -5.20 6.74
C GLU A 14 5.41 -4.48 5.43
N ILE A 15 4.64 -3.43 5.12
CA ILE A 15 4.83 -2.58 3.95
C ILE A 15 5.16 -1.19 4.47
N ARG A 16 6.40 -0.76 4.25
CA ARG A 16 6.87 0.57 4.65
C ARG A 16 6.73 1.53 3.48
N CYS A 17 5.93 2.57 3.70
CA CYS A 17 5.63 3.61 2.73
C CYS A 17 6.18 4.94 3.21
N THR A 18 6.76 5.68 2.27
CA THR A 18 7.22 7.05 2.49
C THR A 18 6.58 7.92 1.43
N LEU A 19 5.72 8.83 1.86
CA LEU A 19 5.09 9.84 1.03
C LEU A 19 6.14 10.91 0.68
N LYS A 20 6.67 10.85 -0.54
CA LYS A 20 7.58 11.89 -1.04
C LYS A 20 6.76 13.05 -1.61
N ARG A 21 6.78 14.19 -0.94
CA ARG A 21 6.17 15.44 -1.42
C ARG A 21 7.21 16.22 -2.22
N GLN A 22 6.83 16.76 -3.39
CA GLN A 22 7.71 17.65 -4.16
C GLN A 22 7.79 19.07 -3.56
N GLY A 23 6.93 19.41 -2.60
CA GLY A 23 6.94 20.69 -1.87
C GLY A 23 6.13 20.60 -0.56
N ARG A 24 6.43 21.47 0.40
CA ARG A 24 5.64 21.63 1.62
C ARG A 24 4.54 22.66 1.38
N PHE A 25 3.32 22.19 1.21
CA PHE A 25 2.12 23.02 1.28
C PHE A 25 1.44 22.74 2.61
N GLU A 26 1.23 23.77 3.44
CA GLU A 26 0.63 23.62 4.78
C GLU A 26 -0.79 23.04 4.75
N ASP A 27 -1.51 23.24 3.65
CA ASP A 27 -2.86 22.72 3.43
C ASP A 27 -2.92 21.37 2.70
N ALA A 28 -1.78 20.74 2.37
CA ALA A 28 -1.79 19.45 1.69
C ALA A 28 -2.29 18.34 2.62
N ARG A 29 -3.50 17.86 2.35
CA ARG A 29 -4.14 16.75 3.05
C ARG A 29 -4.11 15.52 2.17
N TYR A 30 -3.66 14.42 2.74
CA TYR A 30 -3.59 13.15 2.05
C TYR A 30 -4.59 12.18 2.66
N THR A 31 -5.21 11.39 1.81
CA THR A 31 -6.06 10.28 2.22
C THR A 31 -5.56 9.00 1.59
N ILE A 32 -5.75 7.90 2.29
CA ILE A 32 -5.39 6.56 1.85
C ILE A 32 -6.64 5.70 1.75
N ARG A 33 -6.74 4.97 0.65
CA ARG A 33 -7.80 4.00 0.36
C ARG A 33 -7.17 2.65 0.05
N TYR A 34 -7.84 1.60 0.51
CA TYR A 34 -7.47 0.22 0.26
C TYR A 34 -8.49 -0.47 -0.63
N PHE A 35 -8.02 -1.31 -1.55
CA PHE A 35 -8.86 -2.20 -2.34
C PHE A 35 -8.18 -3.56 -2.47
N GLN A 36 -8.95 -4.63 -2.32
CA GLN A 36 -8.47 -5.99 -2.50
C GLN A 36 -9.19 -6.61 -3.69
N PRO A 37 -8.60 -6.57 -4.90
CA PRO A 37 -9.18 -7.23 -6.06
C PRO A 37 -9.15 -8.76 -5.95
N ASP A 38 -8.12 -9.33 -5.31
CA ASP A 38 -7.92 -10.78 -5.28
C ASP A 38 -7.46 -11.31 -3.91
N GLY A 39 -7.88 -12.55 -3.63
CA GLY A 39 -7.68 -13.22 -2.36
C GLY A 39 -8.40 -12.57 -1.17
N LYS A 40 -8.00 -12.93 0.05
CA LYS A 40 -8.57 -12.41 1.30
C LYS A 40 -7.48 -12.05 2.28
N GLY A 41 -7.63 -10.91 2.94
CA GLY A 41 -6.79 -10.51 4.04
C GLY A 41 -7.33 -9.30 4.78
N ARG A 42 -6.54 -8.79 5.72
CA ARG A 42 -6.84 -7.58 6.49
C ARG A 42 -5.64 -6.67 6.41
N LEU A 43 -5.87 -5.42 6.04
CA LEU A 43 -4.85 -4.38 6.07
C LEU A 43 -5.05 -3.50 7.32
N LYS A 44 -3.97 -3.27 8.05
CA LYS A 44 -3.94 -2.42 9.24
C LYS A 44 -2.82 -1.39 9.09
N MET A 45 -3.04 -0.17 9.58
CA MET A 45 -2.02 0.87 9.67
C MET A 45 -1.32 0.82 11.05
N ASP A 46 -0.10 1.34 11.12
CA ASP A 46 0.67 1.48 12.37
C ASP A 46 -0.09 2.20 13.50
N ASN A 47 -0.89 3.22 13.18
CA ASN A 47 -1.73 3.93 14.13
C ASN A 47 -2.90 3.11 14.71
N GLY A 48 -3.05 1.84 14.31
CA GLY A 48 -4.11 0.95 14.77
C GLY A 48 -5.33 0.88 13.86
N THR A 49 -5.48 1.77 12.87
CA THR A 49 -6.61 1.81 11.95
C THR A 49 -6.67 0.53 11.12
N ILE A 50 -7.83 -0.13 11.11
CA ILE A 50 -8.11 -1.27 10.25
C ILE A 50 -8.83 -0.75 9.01
N PHE A 51 -8.25 -1.00 7.84
CA PHE A 51 -8.82 -0.55 6.59
C PHE A 51 -10.03 -1.40 6.21
N LYS A 52 -11.11 -0.72 5.84
CA LYS A 52 -12.21 -1.33 5.10
C LYS A 52 -11.99 -1.10 3.60
N PRO A 53 -12.29 -2.09 2.74
CA PRO A 53 -12.22 -1.91 1.30
C PRO A 53 -13.06 -0.70 0.86
N ASN A 54 -12.47 0.16 0.02
CA ASN A 54 -13.04 1.41 -0.49
C ASN A 54 -13.28 2.55 0.50
N ASP A 55 -13.02 2.38 1.80
CA ASP A 55 -13.05 3.49 2.75
C ASP A 55 -11.77 4.33 2.65
N ARG A 56 -11.92 5.63 2.91
CA ARG A 56 -10.85 6.63 2.89
C ARG A 56 -10.46 6.98 4.33
N TYR A 57 -9.17 6.99 4.60
CA TYR A 57 -8.63 7.35 5.91
C TYR A 57 -7.61 8.48 5.77
N PRO A 58 -7.52 9.42 6.71
CA PRO A 58 -6.53 10.49 6.65
C PRO A 58 -5.12 9.95 6.88
N LEU A 59 -4.16 10.39 6.06
CA LEU A 59 -2.73 10.22 6.30
C LEU A 59 -2.18 11.46 6.98
N THR A 60 -1.89 11.35 8.27
CA THR A 60 -1.31 12.44 9.07
C THR A 60 0.21 12.44 9.04
N THR A 61 0.84 11.31 8.71
CA THR A 61 2.30 11.14 8.67
C THR A 61 2.79 10.91 7.25
N GLU A 62 4.02 11.38 6.97
CA GLU A 62 4.68 11.13 5.68
C GLU A 62 5.27 9.71 5.63
N GLU A 63 5.72 9.20 6.77
CA GLU A 63 6.15 7.82 6.92
C GLU A 63 5.06 7.04 7.64
N PHE A 64 4.63 5.94 7.04
CA PHE A 64 3.62 5.06 7.62
C PHE A 64 3.88 3.61 7.26
N ARG A 65 3.45 2.71 8.14
CA ARG A 65 3.56 1.27 7.93
C ARG A 65 2.18 0.66 7.77
N LEU A 66 2.06 -0.20 6.77
CA LEU A 66 0.89 -1.02 6.56
C LEU A 66 1.24 -2.46 6.91
N TYR A 67 0.35 -3.12 7.62
CA TYR A 67 0.44 -4.51 8.06
C TYR A 67 -0.66 -5.29 7.36
N TYR A 68 -0.29 -6.05 6.34
CA TYR A 68 -1.23 -6.91 5.63
C TYR A 68 -1.16 -8.32 6.20
N THR A 69 -2.22 -8.74 6.87
CA THR A 69 -2.37 -10.13 7.34
C THR A 69 -3.16 -10.92 6.30
N SER A 70 -2.51 -11.92 5.70
CA SER A 70 -3.15 -12.79 4.73
C SER A 70 -4.15 -13.72 5.40
N ALA A 71 -5.32 -13.90 4.77
CA ALA A 71 -6.31 -14.92 5.13
C ALA A 71 -6.48 -15.98 4.02
N SER A 72 -5.71 -15.88 2.94
CA SER A 72 -5.74 -16.77 1.77
C SER A 72 -4.43 -17.54 1.61
N THR A 73 -4.49 -18.70 0.97
CA THR A 73 -3.32 -19.50 0.59
C THR A 73 -2.92 -19.30 -0.86
N ASP A 74 -3.83 -18.77 -1.68
CA ASP A 74 -3.62 -18.55 -3.11
C ASP A 74 -2.96 -17.20 -3.40
N GLN A 75 -2.89 -16.85 -4.69
CA GLN A 75 -2.52 -15.52 -5.15
C GLN A 75 -3.41 -14.47 -4.49
N GLN A 76 -2.80 -13.33 -4.14
CA GLN A 76 -3.45 -12.23 -3.47
C GLN A 76 -2.91 -10.93 -4.02
N THR A 77 -3.81 -9.99 -4.29
CA THR A 77 -3.42 -8.66 -4.76
C THR A 77 -4.10 -7.62 -3.91
N ILE A 78 -3.32 -6.64 -3.45
CA ILE A 78 -3.82 -5.48 -2.74
C ILE A 78 -3.42 -4.20 -3.46
N ASP A 79 -4.38 -3.31 -3.62
CA ASP A 79 -4.19 -1.98 -4.18
C ASP A 79 -4.36 -0.94 -3.08
N VAL A 80 -3.38 -0.06 -2.95
CA VAL A 80 -3.40 1.09 -2.06
C VAL A 80 -3.39 2.35 -2.91
N TYR A 81 -4.35 3.23 -2.66
CA TYR A 81 -4.46 4.52 -3.33
C TYR A 81 -4.20 5.61 -2.32
N VAL A 82 -3.31 6.54 -2.65
CA VAL A 82 -3.08 7.75 -1.88
C VAL A 82 -3.54 8.93 -2.72
N GLU A 83 -4.52 9.68 -2.23
CA GLU A 83 -5.13 10.83 -2.91
C GLU A 83 -4.83 12.10 -2.10
N ASP A 84 -4.40 13.16 -2.77
CA ASP A 84 -4.26 14.48 -2.16
C ASP A 84 -5.49 15.37 -2.40
N ASN A 85 -5.60 16.46 -1.66
CA ASN A 85 -6.68 17.43 -1.81
C ASN A 85 -6.62 18.27 -3.10
N PHE A 86 -5.58 18.12 -3.91
CA PHE A 86 -5.44 18.77 -5.22
C PHE A 86 -5.88 17.86 -6.38
N GLY A 87 -6.33 16.63 -6.07
CA GLY A 87 -6.83 15.66 -7.05
C GLY A 87 -5.75 14.73 -7.61
N GLN A 88 -4.51 14.80 -7.13
CA GLN A 88 -3.48 13.85 -7.51
C GLN A 88 -3.70 12.53 -6.77
N THR A 89 -3.60 11.42 -7.50
CA THR A 89 -3.72 10.08 -6.94
C THR A 89 -2.51 9.23 -7.31
N ALA A 90 -1.88 8.62 -6.32
CA ALA A 90 -0.85 7.61 -6.48
C ALA A 90 -1.42 6.23 -6.16
N LYS A 91 -1.28 5.27 -7.09
CA LYS A 91 -1.68 3.88 -6.89
C LYS A 91 -0.43 3.02 -6.63
N LEU A 92 -0.49 2.17 -5.60
CA LEU A 92 0.50 1.16 -5.28
C LEU A 92 -0.21 -0.21 -5.29
N SER A 93 0.25 -1.12 -6.14
CA SER A 93 -0.26 -2.50 -6.19
C SER A 93 0.80 -3.44 -5.62
N PHE A 94 0.39 -4.30 -4.70
CA PHE A 94 1.23 -5.35 -4.14
C PHE A 94 0.59 -6.70 -4.45
N GLU A 95 1.37 -7.56 -5.09
CA GLU A 95 0.98 -8.91 -5.46
C GLU A 95 1.77 -9.90 -4.60
N PHE A 96 1.05 -10.82 -3.97
CA PHE A 96 1.60 -11.89 -3.16
C PHE A 96 1.23 -13.25 -3.76
N ASN A 97 2.13 -14.22 -3.63
CA ASN A 97 1.98 -15.59 -4.13
C ASN A 97 1.68 -15.65 -5.64
N SER A 98 2.15 -14.66 -6.41
CA SER A 98 2.06 -14.69 -7.87
C SER A 98 3.17 -15.55 -8.44
N GLN A 99 2.87 -16.40 -9.42
CA GLN A 99 3.85 -17.29 -10.07
C GLN A 99 4.95 -16.57 -10.87
N LYS A 100 4.87 -15.23 -11.00
CA LYS A 100 5.88 -14.39 -11.67
C LYS A 100 7.01 -14.01 -10.70
N ASP A 101 7.68 -15.00 -10.11
CA ASP A 101 8.80 -14.71 -9.20
C ASP A 101 10.05 -14.21 -9.92
N GLU A 102 10.07 -14.20 -11.26
CA GLU A 102 11.15 -13.62 -12.05
C GLU A 102 10.75 -12.27 -12.65
N GLU A 103 11.55 -11.26 -12.30
CA GLU A 103 11.75 -10.00 -13.02
C GLU A 103 10.92 -8.74 -12.65
N LYS A 104 11.68 -7.68 -12.34
CA LYS A 104 11.38 -6.23 -12.39
C LYS A 104 11.03 -5.52 -11.08
N GLU A 105 12.01 -5.41 -10.19
CA GLU A 105 12.28 -4.10 -9.58
C GLU A 105 12.75 -3.15 -10.69
N LYS A 106 11.86 -2.27 -11.19
CA LYS A 106 12.28 -1.07 -11.91
C LYS A 106 12.05 0.14 -11.00
N PRO A 107 13.09 0.78 -10.46
CA PRO A 107 12.94 2.09 -9.87
C PRO A 107 12.72 3.09 -11.00
N ASN A 108 11.47 3.54 -11.20
CA ASN A 108 11.22 4.74 -11.99
C ASN A 108 11.58 5.94 -11.14
N GLY A 109 12.76 6.50 -11.37
CA GLY A 109 13.17 7.75 -10.76
C GLY A 109 14.39 8.31 -11.46
N ASP A 110 14.19 8.98 -12.59
CA ASP A 110 15.01 10.11 -13.03
C ASP A 110 14.30 10.80 -14.21
N LYS A 111 13.65 11.93 -13.93
CA LYS A 111 13.43 12.97 -14.95
C LYS A 111 14.19 14.20 -14.50
N LYS A 112 15.34 14.35 -15.16
CA LYS A 112 16.28 15.46 -15.15
C LYS A 112 15.68 16.71 -15.78
#